data_AF-A0A959DBX0-F1
#
_entry.id   AF-A0A959DBX0-F1
#
_cell.length_a   1.000
_cell.length_b   1.000
_cell.length_c   1.000
_cell.angle_alpha   90.00
_cell.angle_beta   90.00
_cell.angle_gamma   90.00
#
_symmetry.space_group_name_H-M   'P 1'
#
loop_
_entity.id
_entity.type
_entity.pdbx_description
1 polymer ?
#
loop_
_entity_poly.entity_id
_entity_poly.type
_entity_poly.pdbx_seq_one_letter_code
_entity_poly.pdbx_strand_id
1 'polypeptide(L)'
;MEPDLFTQFLEALERKYGQRDLLTSKFGTSSFGDIAKDLCISASQFSKLISGTATQGMYMRSIANIAQLEKIDRLEEEKQELTAGRAQLRQELAQAQSEANQKAHRKALAYGAVAFLLGLALAGLLLFRGDLGLFSEEVKLGHPLSRYFDRDFNSPYDSPYLNETEVQDYCPCSAYEGTWALDAEYKLPLPGNKRPGVYYLAKSADVRMKCSKSDRNITGSGNHLLGYEYLVNEIWVDTEETPLSPKYFDKASKTFTEAYRQLDFSSLPQFKKLATIHSFFINNFTIYPDSIVRNGEPCGRFATDVDQALATKYEINPKHILENVLADLTTTDCNSAPNPFCDPNDLREGESVIGFDCYYTISTENLGIGRGYPYRKAFKLIKQNYSDNLLCACGQ
;
A
#
# COMPACT_ATOMS: atom_id res chain seq x y z
N MET A 1 54.64 -12.30 -0.63
CA MET A 1 54.18 -13.60 -0.10
C MET A 1 52.84 -13.30 0.53
N GLU A 2 51.76 -13.82 -0.01
CA GLU A 2 50.40 -13.55 0.50
C GLU A 2 50.27 -14.19 1.89
N PRO A 3 49.75 -13.48 2.92
CA PRO A 3 49.60 -14.04 4.26
C PRO A 3 48.68 -15.25 4.21
N ASP A 4 48.96 -16.28 5.02
CA ASP A 4 48.08 -17.44 5.08
C ASP A 4 46.70 -17.06 5.67
N LEU A 5 45.69 -17.88 5.36
CA LEU A 5 44.30 -17.58 5.75
C LEU A 5 44.07 -17.53 7.27
N PHE A 6 44.93 -18.17 8.06
CA PHE A 6 44.86 -18.09 9.52
C PHE A 6 45.38 -16.72 9.99
N THR A 7 46.49 -16.24 9.44
CA THR A 7 46.98 -14.88 9.68
C THR A 7 45.96 -13.83 9.25
N GLN A 8 45.40 -13.93 8.04
CA GLN A 8 44.37 -13.00 7.55
C GLN A 8 43.13 -12.96 8.47
N PHE A 9 42.73 -14.12 9.00
CA PHE A 9 41.62 -14.20 9.95
C PHE A 9 41.93 -13.51 11.28
N LEU A 10 43.12 -13.70 11.83
CA LEU A 10 43.54 -13.02 13.05
C LEU A 10 43.63 -11.50 12.86
N GLU A 11 44.21 -11.05 11.76
CA GLU A 11 44.28 -9.62 11.42
C GLU A 11 42.89 -9.00 11.26
N ALA A 12 41.95 -9.72 10.63
CA ALA A 12 40.56 -9.28 10.50
C ALA A 12 39.87 -9.15 11.87
N LEU A 13 40.09 -10.09 12.78
CA LEU A 13 39.57 -10.02 14.15
C LEU A 13 40.17 -8.84 14.92
N GLU A 14 41.48 -8.64 14.85
CA GLU A 14 42.15 -7.54 15.53
C GLU A 14 41.69 -6.16 15.03
N ARG A 15 41.41 -6.06 13.73
CA ARG A 15 40.89 -4.83 13.11
C ARG A 15 39.46 -4.50 13.57
N LYS A 16 38.58 -5.50 13.69
CA LYS A 16 37.17 -5.30 14.08
C LYS A 16 36.97 -5.21 15.60
N TYR A 17 37.68 -6.02 16.38
CA TYR A 17 37.42 -6.22 17.80
C TYR A 17 38.54 -5.69 18.71
N GLY A 18 39.71 -5.36 18.16
CA GLY A 18 40.86 -4.86 18.89
C GLY A 18 41.90 -5.95 19.20
N GLN A 19 43.01 -5.56 19.84
CA GLN A 19 44.15 -6.44 20.07
C GLN A 19 43.77 -7.73 20.80
N ARG A 20 44.42 -8.83 20.40
CA ARG A 20 44.23 -10.14 21.02
C ARG A 20 44.89 -10.20 22.41
N ASP A 21 44.11 -10.56 23.41
CA ASP A 21 44.63 -10.94 24.73
C ASP A 21 44.62 -12.46 24.89
N LEU A 22 45.83 -13.04 24.88
CA LEU A 22 46.05 -14.48 25.00
C LEU A 22 45.75 -15.04 26.40
N LEU A 23 45.78 -14.20 27.44
CA LEU A 23 45.52 -14.62 28.82
C LEU A 23 44.03 -14.71 29.12
N THR A 24 43.22 -13.82 28.51
CA THR A 24 41.79 -13.72 28.81
C THR A 24 40.87 -14.26 27.70
N SER A 25 41.43 -14.75 26.59
CA SER A 25 40.66 -15.24 25.44
C SER A 25 39.68 -14.18 24.91
N LYS A 26 40.21 -13.00 24.65
CA LYS A 26 39.47 -11.83 24.16
C LYS A 26 40.17 -11.17 22.97
N PHE A 27 39.39 -10.45 22.17
CA PHE A 27 39.89 -9.41 21.28
C PHE A 27 39.30 -8.09 21.75
N GLY A 28 40.16 -7.16 22.18
CA GLY A 28 39.75 -5.93 22.86
C GLY A 28 38.83 -6.23 24.05
N THR A 29 37.59 -5.78 23.98
CA THR A 29 36.58 -6.02 25.04
C THR A 29 35.69 -7.24 24.80
N SER A 30 35.71 -7.79 23.58
CA SER A 30 34.83 -8.88 23.15
C SER A 30 35.40 -10.25 23.51
N SER A 31 34.59 -11.10 24.15
CA SER A 31 35.00 -12.48 24.43
C SER A 31 34.91 -13.35 23.17
N PHE A 32 35.64 -14.46 23.14
CA PHE A 32 35.54 -15.43 22.04
C PHE A 32 34.11 -15.95 21.81
N GLY A 33 33.30 -16.04 22.87
CA GLY A 33 31.89 -16.43 22.78
C GLY A 33 31.04 -15.37 22.09
N ASP A 34 31.28 -14.10 22.39
CA ASP A 34 30.57 -12.97 21.76
C ASP A 34 30.93 -12.87 20.28
N ILE A 35 32.21 -13.01 19.95
CA ILE A 35 32.69 -12.99 18.56
C ILE A 35 32.13 -14.18 17.77
N ALA A 36 32.07 -15.37 18.38
CA ALA A 36 31.46 -16.53 17.72
C ALA A 36 29.98 -16.28 17.39
N LYS A 37 29.25 -15.62 18.30
CA LYS A 37 27.85 -15.23 18.11
C LYS A 37 27.70 -14.20 17.00
N ASP A 38 28.53 -13.17 16.98
CA ASP A 38 28.53 -12.14 15.92
C ASP A 38 28.78 -12.75 14.54
N LEU A 39 29.71 -13.71 14.46
CA LEU A 39 30.03 -14.42 13.22
C LEU A 39 29.01 -15.51 12.85
N CYS A 40 27.98 -15.71 13.67
CA CYS A 40 26.95 -16.73 13.50
C CYS A 40 27.51 -18.16 13.41
N ILE A 41 28.53 -18.48 14.23
CA ILE A 41 29.16 -19.81 14.31
C ILE A 41 29.17 -20.34 15.74
N SER A 42 29.34 -21.66 15.91
CA SER A 42 29.44 -22.22 17.26
C SER A 42 30.77 -21.85 17.93
N ALA A 43 30.78 -21.75 19.26
CA ALA A 43 32.01 -21.54 20.03
C ALA A 43 33.08 -22.61 19.71
N SER A 44 32.67 -23.86 19.44
CA SER A 44 33.58 -24.94 19.03
C SER A 44 34.19 -24.72 17.63
N GLN A 45 33.46 -24.12 16.70
CA GLN A 45 33.98 -23.73 15.38
C GLN A 45 34.94 -22.55 15.50
N PHE A 46 34.61 -21.56 16.34
CA PHE A 46 35.49 -20.44 16.63
C PHE A 46 36.80 -20.88 17.29
N SER A 47 36.75 -21.80 18.26
CA SER A 47 37.96 -22.38 18.86
C SER A 47 38.87 -23.06 17.82
N LYS A 48 38.30 -23.77 16.83
CA LYS A 48 39.07 -24.38 15.73
C LYS A 48 39.76 -23.34 14.85
N LEU A 49 39.06 -22.23 14.56
CA LEU A 49 39.61 -21.11 13.79
C LEU A 49 40.78 -20.46 14.53
N ILE A 50 40.64 -20.21 15.83
CA ILE A 50 41.68 -19.62 16.68
C ILE A 50 42.87 -20.56 16.91
N SER A 51 42.65 -21.88 16.94
CA SER A 51 43.71 -22.87 17.14
C SER A 51 44.48 -23.24 15.85
N GLY A 52 44.15 -22.66 14.69
CA GLY A 52 44.83 -22.98 13.44
C GLY A 52 44.42 -24.31 12.78
N THR A 53 43.34 -24.96 13.26
CA THR A 53 42.95 -26.32 12.82
C THR A 53 41.69 -26.33 11.97
N ALA A 54 41.17 -25.16 11.61
CA ALA A 54 40.00 -25.03 10.76
C ALA A 54 40.34 -25.30 9.28
N THR A 55 39.32 -25.69 8.52
CA THR A 55 39.47 -25.89 7.07
C THR A 55 39.60 -24.55 6.34
N GLN A 56 40.19 -24.56 5.14
CA GLN A 56 40.30 -23.38 4.28
C GLN A 56 38.94 -22.67 4.09
N GLY A 57 37.88 -23.44 3.84
CA GLY A 57 36.52 -22.91 3.68
C GLY A 57 35.95 -22.26 4.94
N MET A 58 36.37 -22.69 6.13
CA MET A 58 35.96 -22.05 7.38
C MET A 58 36.64 -20.69 7.56
N TYR A 59 37.93 -20.56 7.22
CA TYR A 59 38.63 -19.28 7.26
C TYR A 59 38.01 -18.28 6.27
N MET A 60 37.82 -18.68 5.02
CA MET A 60 37.25 -17.79 3.99
C MET A 60 35.86 -17.26 4.38
N ARG A 61 34.97 -18.12 4.88
CA ARG A 61 33.63 -17.69 5.34
C ARG A 61 33.71 -16.75 6.54
N SER A 62 34.59 -17.04 7.50
CA SER A 62 34.69 -16.23 8.71
C SER A 62 35.31 -14.86 8.42
N ILE A 63 36.31 -14.78 7.53
CA ILE A 63 36.87 -13.52 7.04
C ILE A 63 35.81 -12.69 6.32
N ALA A 64 35.03 -13.30 5.43
CA ALA A 64 33.94 -12.62 4.73
C ALA A 64 32.86 -12.08 5.69
N ASN A 65 32.51 -12.86 6.72
CA ASN A 65 31.56 -12.43 7.74
C ASN A 65 32.10 -11.23 8.54
N ILE A 66 33.38 -11.23 8.94
CA ILE A 66 34.00 -10.08 9.61
C ILE A 66 33.95 -8.83 8.72
N ALA A 67 34.30 -8.95 7.45
CA ALA A 67 34.25 -7.84 6.50
C ALA A 67 32.83 -7.28 6.31
N GLN A 68 31.82 -8.16 6.36
CA GLN A 68 30.42 -7.74 6.31
C GLN A 68 29.99 -6.99 7.58
N LEU A 69 30.43 -7.43 8.76
CA LEU A 69 30.18 -6.71 10.02
C LEU A 69 30.80 -5.31 10.01
N GLU A 70 32.04 -5.18 9.54
CA GLU A 70 32.69 -3.86 9.39
C GLU A 70 31.94 -2.93 8.42
N LYS A 71 31.35 -3.50 7.36
CA LYS A 71 30.54 -2.72 6.43
C LYS A 71 29.26 -2.21 7.09
N ILE A 72 28.63 -3.03 7.94
CA ILE A 72 27.42 -2.65 8.68
C ILE A 72 27.74 -1.50 9.64
N ASP A 73 28.82 -1.59 10.41
CA ASP A 73 29.24 -0.51 11.33
C ASP A 73 29.41 0.84 10.60
N ARG A 74 30.13 0.84 9.46
CA ARG A 74 30.31 2.07 8.67
C ARG A 74 29.00 2.68 8.17
N LEU A 75 28.05 1.83 7.76
CA LEU A 75 26.74 2.29 7.31
C LEU A 75 25.90 2.86 8.46
N GLU A 76 26.06 2.33 9.68
CA GLU A 76 25.41 2.88 10.86
C GLU A 76 25.99 4.24 11.25
N GLU A 77 27.32 4.39 11.20
CA GLU A 77 28.00 5.68 11.40
C GLU A 77 27.53 6.73 10.38
N GLU A 78 27.56 6.39 9.08
CA GLU A 78 27.09 7.29 8.00
C GLU A 78 25.62 7.69 8.19
N LYS A 79 24.77 6.74 8.56
CA LYS A 79 23.35 7.00 8.85
C LYS A 79 23.19 7.97 10.03
N GLN A 80 23.99 7.85 11.07
CA GLN A 80 23.93 8.75 12.23
C GLN A 80 24.36 10.17 11.84
N GLU A 81 25.44 10.32 11.08
CA GLU A 81 25.90 11.62 10.56
C GLU A 81 24.85 12.30 9.67
N LEU A 82 24.26 11.55 8.73
CA LEU A 82 23.20 12.04 7.85
C LEU A 82 21.94 12.44 8.63
N THR A 83 21.61 11.71 9.69
CA THR A 83 20.45 12.03 10.54
C THR A 83 20.69 13.31 11.34
N ALA A 84 21.89 13.50 11.89
CA ALA A 84 22.28 14.72 12.58
C ALA A 84 22.28 15.94 11.63
N GLY A 85 22.83 15.80 10.43
CA GLY A 85 22.81 16.86 9.41
C GLY A 85 21.39 17.23 8.97
N ARG A 86 20.51 16.25 8.79
CA ARG A 86 19.10 16.49 8.41
C ARG A 86 18.32 17.23 9.51
N ALA A 87 18.65 17.01 10.78
CA ALA A 87 18.03 17.74 11.89
C ALA A 87 18.40 19.23 11.87
N GLN A 88 19.69 19.54 11.62
CA GLN A 88 20.16 20.92 11.48
C GLN A 88 19.54 21.63 10.28
N LEU A 89 19.54 21.00 9.10
CA LEU A 89 18.90 21.52 7.89
C LEU A 89 17.40 21.79 8.07
N ARG A 90 16.68 20.94 8.82
CA ARG A 90 15.26 21.18 9.15
C ARG A 90 15.06 22.41 10.04
N GLN A 91 15.96 22.64 10.98
CA GLN A 91 15.90 23.80 11.86
C GLN A 91 16.17 25.10 11.10
N GLU A 92 17.16 25.10 10.21
CA GLU A 92 17.46 26.24 9.32
C GLU A 92 16.30 26.54 8.37
N LEU A 93 15.69 25.50 7.78
CA LEU A 93 14.53 25.66 6.89
C LEU A 93 13.33 26.27 7.63
N ALA A 94 13.07 25.84 8.88
CA ALA A 94 11.98 26.35 9.70
C ALA A 94 12.19 27.84 10.06
N GLN A 95 13.43 28.24 10.36
CA GLN A 95 13.77 29.65 10.61
C GLN A 95 13.61 30.50 9.35
N ALA A 96 14.13 30.06 8.21
CA ALA A 96 13.99 30.76 6.93
C ALA A 96 12.52 30.90 6.49
N GLN A 97 11.70 29.85 6.69
CA GLN A 97 10.26 29.91 6.42
C GLN A 97 9.53 30.88 7.36
N SER A 98 9.91 30.96 8.63
CA SER A 98 9.31 31.90 9.58
C SER A 98 9.58 33.36 9.20
N GLU A 99 10.80 33.68 8.75
CA GLU A 99 11.16 35.02 8.27
C GLU A 99 10.48 35.38 6.95
N ALA A 100 10.39 34.41 6.03
CA ALA A 100 9.67 34.58 4.76
C ALA A 100 8.17 34.81 5.01
N ASN A 101 7.55 34.03 5.91
CA ASN A 101 6.15 34.17 6.27
C ASN A 101 5.86 35.49 6.97
N GLN A 102 6.74 36.00 7.86
CA GLN A 102 6.57 37.33 8.46
C GLN A 102 6.63 38.45 7.41
N LYS A 103 7.56 38.37 6.45
CA LYS A 103 7.66 39.34 5.34
C LYS A 103 6.44 39.26 4.42
N ALA A 104 5.96 38.05 4.12
CA ALA A 104 4.75 37.82 3.33
C ALA A 104 3.50 38.35 4.05
N HIS A 105 3.38 38.14 5.36
CA HIS A 105 2.24 38.58 6.16
C HIS A 105 2.14 40.12 6.25
N ARG A 106 3.28 40.81 6.33
CA ARG A 106 3.32 42.29 6.26
C ARG A 106 2.92 42.82 4.89
N LYS A 107 3.37 42.16 3.81
CA LYS A 107 2.96 42.51 2.44
C LYS A 107 1.47 42.22 2.21
N ALA A 108 0.97 41.07 2.70
CA ALA A 108 -0.44 40.69 2.61
C ALA A 108 -1.35 41.66 3.39
N LEU A 109 -0.93 42.13 4.57
CA LEU A 109 -1.66 43.18 5.30
C LEU A 109 -1.69 44.51 4.53
N ALA A 110 -0.58 44.91 3.91
CA ALA A 110 -0.54 46.11 3.08
C ALA A 110 -1.42 45.99 1.83
N TYR A 111 -1.37 44.85 1.12
CA TYR A 111 -2.23 44.57 -0.03
C TYR A 111 -3.70 44.41 0.38
N GLY A 112 -3.97 43.82 1.54
CA GLY A 112 -5.31 43.69 2.10
C GLY A 112 -5.92 45.04 2.45
N ALA A 113 -5.16 45.98 3.00
CA ALA A 113 -5.62 47.34 3.25
C ALA A 113 -5.94 48.09 1.94
N VAL A 114 -5.10 47.93 0.91
CA VAL A 114 -5.34 48.51 -0.43
C VAL A 114 -6.56 47.87 -1.10
N ALA A 115 -6.71 46.55 -1.02
CA ALA A 115 -7.87 45.82 -1.54
C ALA A 115 -9.16 46.16 -0.78
N PHE A 116 -9.09 46.43 0.52
CA PHE A 116 -10.22 46.88 1.32
C PHE A 116 -10.66 48.30 0.92
N LEU A 117 -9.72 49.21 0.69
CA LEU A 117 -10.02 50.56 0.19
C LEU A 117 -10.58 50.52 -1.24
N LEU A 118 -10.03 49.67 -2.11
CA LEU A 118 -10.58 49.40 -3.44
C LEU A 118 -11.96 48.76 -3.38
N GLY A 119 -12.18 47.84 -2.44
CA GLY A 119 -13.47 47.19 -2.19
C GLY A 119 -14.52 48.17 -1.68
N LEU A 120 -14.16 49.12 -0.83
CA LEU A 120 -15.05 50.21 -0.41
C LEU A 120 -15.38 51.16 -1.57
N ALA A 121 -14.42 51.46 -2.44
CA ALA A 121 -14.66 52.23 -3.65
C ALA A 121 -15.57 51.48 -4.64
N LEU A 122 -15.36 50.17 -4.81
CA LEU A 122 -16.15 49.31 -5.69
C LEU A 122 -17.56 49.08 -5.13
N ALA A 123 -17.71 48.88 -3.82
CA ALA A 123 -19.00 48.78 -3.14
C ALA A 123 -19.78 50.10 -3.21
N GLY A 124 -19.11 51.26 -3.09
CA GLY A 124 -19.71 52.56 -3.34
C GLY A 124 -20.19 52.73 -4.79
N LEU A 125 -19.47 52.16 -5.76
CA LEU A 125 -19.85 52.12 -7.17
C LEU A 125 -21.00 51.15 -7.47
N LEU A 126 -21.04 49.99 -6.81
CA LEU A 126 -22.08 48.97 -6.94
C LEU A 126 -23.37 49.36 -6.22
N LEU A 127 -23.32 50.12 -5.13
CA LEU A 127 -24.52 50.67 -4.48
C LEU A 127 -25.24 51.73 -5.34
N PHE A 128 -24.56 52.30 -6.35
CA PHE A 128 -25.15 53.23 -7.35
C PHE A 128 -25.61 52.55 -8.66
N ARG A 129 -25.34 51.25 -8.84
CA ARG A 129 -25.84 50.47 -9.97
C ARG A 129 -26.45 49.19 -9.43
N GLY A 130 -27.77 49.20 -9.31
CA GLY A 130 -28.56 48.05 -8.90
C GLY A 130 -28.17 46.79 -9.65
N ASP A 131 -28.07 45.72 -8.87
CA ASP A 131 -27.89 44.32 -9.23
C ASP A 131 -26.60 43.93 -9.96
N LEU A 132 -25.72 43.26 -9.22
CA LEU A 132 -24.80 42.26 -9.75
C LEU A 132 -24.77 41.08 -8.79
N GLY A 133 -25.53 40.04 -9.15
CA GLY A 133 -25.45 38.73 -8.54
C GLY A 133 -24.07 38.13 -8.73
N LEU A 134 -23.36 37.91 -7.62
CA LEU A 134 -22.10 37.19 -7.59
C LEU A 134 -22.39 35.69 -7.68
N PHE A 135 -22.06 35.10 -8.83
CA PHE A 135 -21.99 33.66 -8.99
C PHE A 135 -20.85 33.12 -8.12
N SER A 136 -21.20 32.24 -7.17
CA SER A 136 -20.26 31.35 -6.52
C SER A 136 -19.91 30.26 -7.53
N GLU A 137 -18.68 30.27 -8.03
CA GLU A 137 -18.15 29.15 -8.80
C GLU A 137 -17.93 27.98 -7.83
N GLU A 138 -18.83 27.00 -7.89
CA GLU A 138 -18.68 25.72 -7.22
C GLU A 138 -17.39 25.07 -7.73
N VAL A 139 -16.39 24.95 -6.87
CA VAL A 139 -15.20 24.14 -7.14
C VAL A 139 -15.70 22.71 -7.31
N LYS A 140 -15.90 22.28 -8.55
CA LYS A 140 -16.08 20.86 -8.88
C LYS A 140 -14.86 20.12 -8.36
N LEU A 141 -15.01 19.44 -7.22
CA LEU A 141 -14.03 18.44 -6.80
C LEU A 141 -14.06 17.35 -7.87
N GLY A 142 -13.13 17.41 -8.83
CA GLY A 142 -12.92 16.33 -9.79
C GLY A 142 -12.63 15.02 -9.06
N HIS A 143 -12.84 13.89 -9.75
CA HIS A 143 -12.60 12.56 -9.18
C HIS A 143 -11.21 12.50 -8.50
N PRO A 144 -11.04 11.86 -7.33
CA PRO A 144 -9.79 11.93 -6.56
C PRO A 144 -8.54 11.50 -7.35
N LEU A 145 -8.72 10.58 -8.30
CA LEU A 145 -7.63 10.12 -9.17
C LEU A 145 -7.37 11.06 -10.35
N SER A 146 -8.32 11.90 -10.77
CA SER A 146 -8.17 12.72 -11.98
C SER A 146 -6.90 13.58 -11.99
N ARG A 147 -6.48 14.11 -10.83
CA ARG A 147 -5.28 14.94 -10.72
C ARG A 147 -3.97 14.23 -11.09
N TYR A 148 -3.96 12.90 -11.03
CA TYR A 148 -2.79 12.05 -11.29
C TYR A 148 -2.91 11.28 -12.62
N PHE A 149 -4.12 11.01 -13.10
CA PHE A 149 -4.38 10.10 -14.22
C PHE A 149 -4.94 10.80 -15.46
N ASP A 150 -5.72 11.88 -15.31
CA ASP A 150 -6.46 12.50 -16.41
C ASP A 150 -5.71 13.72 -16.99
N ARG A 151 -4.37 13.68 -16.98
CA ARG A 151 -3.53 14.73 -17.60
C ARG A 151 -3.29 14.41 -19.08
N ASP A 152 -3.08 15.45 -19.88
CA ASP A 152 -2.70 15.33 -21.29
C ASP A 152 -1.38 14.54 -21.44
N PHE A 153 -1.26 13.73 -22.50
CA PHE A 153 -0.06 12.97 -22.86
C PHE A 153 1.19 13.86 -23.00
N ASN A 154 1.01 15.14 -23.33
CA ASN A 154 2.09 16.12 -23.47
C ASN A 154 2.45 16.86 -22.17
N SER A 155 1.80 16.51 -21.04
CA SER A 155 2.13 17.09 -19.74
C SER A 155 3.59 16.80 -19.38
N PRO A 156 4.33 17.74 -18.75
CA PRO A 156 5.76 17.60 -18.43
C PRO A 156 6.07 16.58 -17.31
N TYR A 157 5.14 15.69 -17.02
CA TYR A 157 5.29 14.53 -16.15
C TYR A 157 5.20 13.32 -17.07
N ASP A 158 6.01 12.25 -16.86
CA ASP A 158 5.87 11.01 -17.65
C ASP A 158 4.38 10.67 -17.76
N SER A 159 3.81 10.81 -18.97
CA SER A 159 2.44 10.40 -19.22
C SER A 159 2.34 8.98 -18.67
N PRO A 160 1.39 8.71 -17.80
CA PRO A 160 1.46 7.48 -17.05
C PRO A 160 0.82 6.31 -17.83
N TYR A 161 0.49 6.54 -19.09
CA TYR A 161 0.11 5.56 -20.08
C TYR A 161 1.24 5.41 -21.08
N LEU A 162 1.37 4.21 -21.67
CA LEU A 162 2.33 3.99 -22.75
C LEU A 162 2.08 4.97 -23.90
N ASN A 163 3.10 5.34 -24.68
CA ASN A 163 2.86 6.01 -25.96
C ASN A 163 2.52 4.97 -27.03
N GLU A 164 1.82 5.35 -28.11
CA GLU A 164 1.41 4.44 -29.19
C GLU A 164 2.55 3.55 -29.72
N THR A 165 3.76 4.10 -29.82
CA THR A 165 4.96 3.37 -30.29
C THR A 165 5.44 2.28 -29.34
N GLU A 166 5.05 2.32 -28.07
CA GLU A 166 5.48 1.38 -27.02
C GLU A 166 4.42 0.29 -26.74
N VAL A 167 3.18 0.48 -27.20
CA VAL A 167 2.04 -0.39 -26.88
C VAL A 167 2.30 -1.86 -27.19
N GLN A 168 2.93 -2.15 -28.33
CA GLN A 168 3.19 -3.51 -28.79
C GLN A 168 4.31 -4.20 -27.99
N ASP A 169 5.34 -3.45 -27.58
CA ASP A 169 6.49 -3.95 -26.82
C ASP A 169 6.14 -4.31 -25.37
N TYR A 170 5.01 -3.75 -24.90
CA TYR A 170 4.46 -3.94 -23.56
C TYR A 170 3.14 -4.71 -23.61
N CYS A 171 2.92 -5.56 -24.60
CA CYS A 171 1.75 -6.43 -24.56
C CYS A 171 2.08 -7.74 -23.80
N PRO A 172 1.20 -8.33 -22.95
CA PRO A 172 -0.25 -8.14 -22.78
C PRO A 172 -0.73 -6.96 -21.93
N CYS A 173 0.07 -6.39 -21.03
CA CYS A 173 -0.40 -5.39 -20.06
C CYS A 173 -1.02 -4.15 -20.74
N SER A 174 -0.49 -3.72 -21.89
CA SER A 174 -0.98 -2.54 -22.61
C SER A 174 -2.48 -2.62 -22.93
N ALA A 175 -3.01 -3.83 -23.19
CA ALA A 175 -4.43 -4.07 -23.41
C ALA A 175 -5.29 -3.84 -22.17
N TYR A 176 -4.74 -4.03 -20.97
CA TYR A 176 -5.48 -3.87 -19.72
C TYR A 176 -5.41 -2.41 -19.19
N GLU A 177 -4.64 -1.54 -19.83
CA GLU A 177 -4.56 -0.13 -19.47
C GLU A 177 -5.90 0.56 -19.67
N GLY A 178 -6.32 1.31 -18.65
CA GLY A 178 -7.56 2.06 -18.71
C GLY A 178 -8.27 2.16 -17.36
N THR A 179 -9.59 2.26 -17.43
CA THR A 179 -10.47 2.47 -16.30
C THR A 179 -11.31 1.23 -16.05
N TRP A 180 -11.30 0.79 -14.80
CA TRP A 180 -12.00 -0.38 -14.32
C TRP A 180 -12.86 0.02 -13.11
N ALA A 181 -13.94 -0.70 -12.88
CA ALA A 181 -14.82 -0.48 -11.74
C ALA A 181 -15.07 -1.78 -10.99
N LEU A 182 -15.49 -1.69 -9.73
CA LEU A 182 -16.02 -2.86 -9.01
C LEU A 182 -17.22 -3.41 -9.78
N ASP A 183 -17.17 -4.70 -10.12
CA ASP A 183 -18.22 -5.38 -10.89
C ASP A 183 -19.51 -5.55 -10.08
N ALA A 184 -19.36 -5.98 -8.82
CA ALA A 184 -20.47 -6.16 -7.90
C ALA A 184 -20.08 -5.84 -6.45
N GLU A 185 -21.04 -5.33 -5.70
CA GLU A 185 -20.90 -5.12 -4.26
C GLU A 185 -20.67 -6.44 -3.52
N TYR A 186 -19.83 -6.42 -2.50
CA TYR A 186 -19.61 -7.58 -1.64
C TYR A 186 -19.67 -7.20 -0.17
N LYS A 187 -20.13 -8.17 0.63
CA LYS A 187 -20.41 -8.01 2.06
C LYS A 187 -19.50 -8.91 2.88
N LEU A 188 -19.01 -8.39 4.00
CA LEU A 188 -18.21 -9.15 4.95
C LEU A 188 -18.72 -8.87 6.37
N PRO A 189 -18.87 -9.89 7.23
CA PRO A 189 -19.03 -9.66 8.65
C PRO A 189 -17.71 -9.16 9.23
N LEU A 190 -17.78 -8.17 10.12
CA LEU A 190 -16.65 -7.70 10.89
C LEU A 190 -16.76 -8.22 12.33
N PRO A 191 -15.65 -8.56 12.99
CA PRO A 191 -15.64 -8.76 14.43
C PRO A 191 -15.89 -7.39 15.05
N GLY A 192 -17.13 -7.15 15.47
CA GLY A 192 -17.38 -6.07 16.40
C GLY A 192 -16.61 -6.39 17.67
N ASN A 193 -15.89 -5.41 18.22
CA ASN A 193 -15.16 -5.47 19.50
C ASN A 193 -16.03 -6.02 20.65
N LYS A 194 -16.30 -7.34 20.67
CA LYS A 194 -17.18 -8.11 21.57
C LYS A 194 -18.68 -8.23 21.22
N ARG A 195 -19.18 -7.72 20.08
CA ARG A 195 -20.60 -7.83 19.70
C ARG A 195 -20.80 -8.25 18.24
N PRO A 196 -21.71 -9.21 17.95
CA PRO A 196 -22.07 -9.56 16.58
C PRO A 196 -22.83 -8.41 15.89
N GLY A 197 -22.95 -8.48 14.57
CA GLY A 197 -23.85 -7.60 13.83
C GLY A 197 -23.19 -6.38 13.19
N VAL A 198 -21.87 -6.30 13.11
CA VAL A 198 -21.18 -5.28 12.30
C VAL A 198 -20.82 -5.87 10.95
N TYR A 199 -21.12 -5.15 9.88
CA TYR A 199 -20.90 -5.58 8.51
C TYR A 199 -20.16 -4.51 7.71
N TYR A 200 -19.29 -4.96 6.85
CA TYR A 200 -18.65 -4.18 5.80
C TYR A 200 -19.36 -4.44 4.49
N LEU A 201 -19.65 -3.37 3.74
CA LEU A 201 -20.17 -3.42 2.38
C LEU A 201 -19.20 -2.65 1.47
N ALA A 202 -18.53 -3.34 0.55
CA ALA A 202 -17.81 -2.68 -0.53
C ALA A 202 -18.81 -2.17 -1.55
N LYS A 203 -18.96 -0.85 -1.64
CA LYS A 203 -20.00 -0.20 -2.44
C LYS A 203 -19.55 0.04 -3.87
N SER A 204 -18.33 0.55 -4.03
CA SER A 204 -17.78 0.84 -5.36
C SER A 204 -16.26 0.94 -5.31
N ALA A 205 -15.61 0.59 -6.41
CA ALA A 205 -14.20 0.88 -6.65
C ALA A 205 -14.07 1.59 -7.99
N ASP A 206 -13.24 2.63 -8.06
CA ASP A 206 -12.66 3.16 -9.31
C ASP A 206 -11.20 2.73 -9.34
N VAL A 207 -10.82 1.99 -10.38
CA VAL A 207 -9.46 1.48 -10.55
C VAL A 207 -8.89 1.99 -11.87
N ARG A 208 -7.73 2.63 -11.78
CA ARG A 208 -6.95 3.05 -12.96
C ARG A 208 -5.76 2.14 -13.12
N MET A 209 -5.80 1.29 -14.14
CA MET A 209 -4.74 0.33 -14.45
C MET A 209 -3.77 0.90 -15.49
N LYS A 210 -2.48 0.67 -15.26
CA LYS A 210 -1.36 1.16 -16.05
C LYS A 210 -0.31 0.10 -16.20
N CYS A 211 0.28 -0.04 -17.39
CA CYS A 211 1.37 -0.96 -17.58
C CYS A 211 2.65 -0.42 -16.92
N SER A 212 3.33 -1.29 -16.18
CA SER A 212 4.59 -0.95 -15.51
C SER A 212 5.76 -0.98 -16.49
N LYS A 213 6.40 0.18 -16.68
CA LYS A 213 7.67 0.29 -17.44
C LYS A 213 8.89 -0.21 -16.65
N SER A 214 8.80 -0.23 -15.33
CA SER A 214 9.94 -0.40 -14.41
C SER A 214 10.26 -1.85 -14.06
N ASP A 215 9.34 -2.79 -14.29
CA ASP A 215 9.53 -4.18 -13.90
C ASP A 215 9.97 -5.02 -15.11
N ARG A 216 11.29 -5.20 -15.28
CA ARG A 216 11.94 -5.96 -16.37
C ARG A 216 12.34 -7.38 -15.95
N ASN A 217 11.70 -7.95 -14.93
CA ASN A 217 12.05 -9.27 -14.43
C ASN A 217 11.73 -10.39 -15.44
N ILE A 218 12.17 -11.62 -15.09
CA ILE A 218 12.39 -12.86 -15.87
C ILE A 218 11.40 -13.19 -17.02
N THR A 219 10.18 -12.68 -17.00
CA THR A 219 9.13 -12.95 -18.01
C THR A 219 9.08 -11.96 -19.18
N GLY A 220 9.90 -10.90 -19.18
CA GLY A 220 9.95 -9.89 -20.25
C GLY A 220 9.12 -8.63 -19.94
N SER A 221 9.29 -7.58 -20.75
CA SER A 221 8.44 -6.39 -20.68
C SER A 221 6.99 -6.76 -20.99
N GLY A 222 6.03 -6.09 -20.36
CA GLY A 222 4.62 -6.22 -20.75
C GLY A 222 3.74 -7.10 -19.86
N ASN A 223 4.26 -7.70 -18.78
CA ASN A 223 3.45 -8.61 -17.93
C ASN A 223 2.94 -7.97 -16.63
N HIS A 224 3.33 -6.73 -16.34
CA HIS A 224 3.07 -6.09 -15.06
C HIS A 224 2.18 -4.87 -15.20
N LEU A 225 1.15 -4.78 -14.36
CA LEU A 225 0.24 -3.63 -14.26
C LEU A 225 0.22 -3.08 -12.85
N LEU A 226 0.16 -1.76 -12.75
CA LEU A 226 -0.14 -1.02 -11.54
C LEU A 226 -1.58 -0.52 -11.62
N GLY A 227 -2.42 -0.95 -10.68
CA GLY A 227 -3.80 -0.50 -10.52
C GLY A 227 -3.97 0.39 -9.31
N TYR A 228 -4.28 1.65 -9.52
CA TYR A 228 -4.55 2.60 -8.45
C TYR A 228 -6.05 2.60 -8.18
N GLU A 229 -6.42 2.16 -6.99
CA GLU A 229 -7.80 1.86 -6.64
C GLU A 229 -8.28 2.81 -5.55
N TYR A 230 -9.34 3.55 -5.85
CA TYR A 230 -10.13 4.28 -4.87
C TYR A 230 -11.40 3.49 -4.56
N LEU A 231 -11.52 3.04 -3.31
CA LEU A 231 -12.57 2.17 -2.84
C LEU A 231 -13.47 2.89 -1.84
N VAL A 232 -14.78 2.91 -2.10
CA VAL A 232 -15.81 3.42 -1.21
C VAL A 232 -16.54 2.24 -0.59
N ASN A 233 -16.63 2.25 0.73
CA ASN A 233 -17.23 1.19 1.52
C ASN A 233 -18.15 1.78 2.57
N GLU A 234 -19.00 0.93 3.13
CA GLU A 234 -19.92 1.31 4.19
C GLU A 234 -19.81 0.33 5.34
N ILE A 235 -19.95 0.85 6.55
CA ILE A 235 -20.07 0.05 7.77
C ILE A 235 -21.53 0.08 8.19
N TRP A 236 -22.10 -1.09 8.39
CA TRP A 236 -23.50 -1.30 8.74
C TRP A 236 -23.61 -2.06 10.06
N VAL A 237 -24.63 -1.74 10.85
CA VAL A 237 -24.90 -2.34 12.15
C VAL A 237 -26.29 -2.96 12.13
N ASP A 238 -26.36 -4.25 12.42
CA ASP A 238 -27.60 -4.94 12.71
C ASP A 238 -28.03 -4.64 14.15
N THR A 239 -29.07 -3.82 14.28
CA THR A 239 -29.62 -3.38 15.56
C THR A 239 -30.30 -4.50 16.35
N GLU A 240 -30.61 -5.64 15.70
CA GLU A 240 -31.11 -6.86 16.36
C GLU A 240 -29.99 -7.80 16.80
N GLU A 241 -28.72 -7.48 16.50
CA GLU A 241 -27.53 -8.27 16.87
C GLU A 241 -27.64 -9.76 16.44
N THR A 242 -28.21 -10.01 15.24
CA THR A 242 -28.45 -11.38 14.78
C THR A 242 -27.14 -12.17 14.69
N PRO A 243 -27.06 -13.37 15.32
CA PRO A 243 -25.88 -14.21 15.21
C PRO A 243 -25.58 -14.58 13.75
N LEU A 244 -24.32 -14.47 13.35
CA LEU A 244 -23.88 -14.81 12.00
C LEU A 244 -24.17 -16.28 11.66
N SER A 245 -23.98 -17.19 12.61
CA SER A 245 -24.21 -18.63 12.42
C SER A 245 -25.32 -19.13 13.35
N PRO A 246 -26.25 -19.98 12.88
CA PRO A 246 -26.26 -20.64 11.57
C PRO A 246 -26.97 -19.85 10.45
N LYS A 247 -27.64 -18.74 10.77
CA LYS A 247 -28.56 -18.06 9.84
C LYS A 247 -27.89 -17.56 8.57
N TYR A 248 -26.72 -16.93 8.70
CA TYR A 248 -26.01 -16.29 7.59
C TYR A 248 -24.76 -17.05 7.16
N PHE A 249 -24.20 -17.88 8.03
CA PHE A 249 -22.98 -18.65 7.78
C PHE A 249 -23.08 -20.09 8.29
N ASP A 250 -22.76 -21.03 7.40
CA ASP A 250 -22.65 -22.45 7.72
C ASP A 250 -21.21 -22.80 8.13
N LYS A 251 -21.04 -23.21 9.38
CA LYS A 251 -19.73 -23.58 9.96
C LYS A 251 -19.14 -24.85 9.35
N ALA A 252 -19.98 -25.79 8.89
CA ALA A 252 -19.51 -27.07 8.35
C ALA A 252 -18.92 -26.89 6.95
N SER A 253 -19.66 -26.23 6.06
CA SER A 253 -19.18 -25.91 4.71
C SER A 253 -18.23 -24.71 4.66
N LYS A 254 -18.22 -23.87 5.71
CA LYS A 254 -17.47 -22.60 5.78
C LYS A 254 -17.89 -21.61 4.69
N THR A 255 -19.19 -21.58 4.37
CA THR A 255 -19.74 -20.71 3.32
C THR A 255 -20.90 -19.86 3.83
N PHE A 256 -21.10 -18.73 3.16
CA PHE A 256 -22.28 -17.90 3.38
C PHE A 256 -23.52 -18.57 2.79
N THR A 257 -24.61 -18.53 3.56
CA THR A 257 -25.93 -18.99 3.15
C THR A 257 -26.54 -18.05 2.10
N GLU A 258 -27.56 -18.53 1.40
CA GLU A 258 -28.31 -17.70 0.45
C GLU A 258 -29.00 -16.51 1.14
N ALA A 259 -29.46 -16.69 2.37
CA ALA A 259 -30.03 -15.61 3.18
C ALA A 259 -29.05 -14.43 3.34
N TYR A 260 -27.75 -14.71 3.55
CA TYR A 260 -26.73 -13.66 3.65
C TYR A 260 -26.47 -12.96 2.31
N ARG A 261 -26.42 -13.73 1.21
CA ARG A 261 -26.19 -13.19 -0.13
C ARG A 261 -27.30 -12.24 -0.55
N GLN A 262 -28.53 -12.54 -0.18
CA GLN A 262 -29.72 -11.73 -0.48
C GLN A 262 -29.96 -10.58 0.50
N LEU A 263 -29.17 -10.45 1.58
CA LEU A 263 -29.31 -9.30 2.49
C LEU A 263 -29.03 -7.98 1.78
N ASP A 264 -30.03 -7.11 1.71
CA ASP A 264 -29.85 -5.71 1.36
C ASP A 264 -30.00 -4.86 2.63
N PHE A 265 -28.86 -4.39 3.13
CA PHE A 265 -28.79 -3.57 4.34
C PHE A 265 -29.59 -2.26 4.22
N SER A 266 -29.72 -1.71 3.02
CA SER A 266 -30.42 -0.44 2.81
C SER A 266 -31.95 -0.59 2.87
N SER A 267 -32.47 -1.75 2.50
CA SER A 267 -33.92 -2.04 2.48
C SER A 267 -34.48 -2.46 3.84
N LEU A 268 -33.63 -2.95 4.74
CA LEU A 268 -34.02 -3.63 5.97
C LEU A 268 -33.90 -2.68 7.19
N PRO A 269 -35.01 -2.37 7.90
CA PRO A 269 -35.00 -1.35 8.97
C PRO A 269 -34.04 -1.61 10.12
N GLN A 270 -33.73 -2.88 10.40
CA GLN A 270 -32.82 -3.29 11.47
C GLN A 270 -31.35 -2.96 11.15
N PHE A 271 -31.00 -2.78 9.87
CA PHE A 271 -29.65 -2.39 9.50
C PHE A 271 -29.55 -0.87 9.46
N LYS A 272 -28.56 -0.33 10.18
CA LYS A 272 -28.27 1.10 10.23
C LYS A 272 -26.85 1.36 9.77
N LYS A 273 -26.69 2.29 8.82
CA LYS A 273 -25.37 2.73 8.35
C LYS A 273 -24.68 3.51 9.46
N LEU A 274 -23.46 3.10 9.78
CA LEU A 274 -22.61 3.71 10.80
C LEU A 274 -21.64 4.72 10.22
N ALA A 275 -21.03 4.42 9.06
CA ALA A 275 -20.01 5.27 8.45
C ALA A 275 -19.81 4.92 6.97
N THR A 276 -19.27 5.88 6.21
CA THR A 276 -18.68 5.63 4.88
C THR A 276 -17.17 5.66 5.00
N ILE A 277 -16.50 4.64 4.45
CA ILE A 277 -15.04 4.51 4.48
C ILE A 277 -14.49 4.67 3.08
N HIS A 278 -13.54 5.59 2.93
CA HIS A 278 -12.81 5.83 1.71
C HIS A 278 -11.40 5.25 1.88
N SER A 279 -11.01 4.35 0.99
CA SER A 279 -9.73 3.66 1.04
C SER A 279 -8.98 3.81 -0.28
N PHE A 280 -7.67 3.91 -0.22
CA PHE A 280 -6.81 3.95 -1.40
C PHE A 280 -5.83 2.78 -1.39
N PHE A 281 -5.71 2.11 -2.54
CA PHE A 281 -4.83 0.96 -2.74
C PHE A 281 -3.97 1.14 -3.98
N ILE A 282 -2.75 0.63 -3.90
CA ILE A 282 -1.92 0.35 -5.07
C ILE A 282 -1.94 -1.16 -5.25
N ASN A 283 -2.46 -1.61 -6.39
CA ASN A 283 -2.49 -3.00 -6.78
C ASN A 283 -1.36 -3.25 -7.79
N ASN A 284 -0.62 -4.33 -7.62
CA ASN A 284 0.27 -4.87 -8.63
C ASN A 284 -0.39 -6.12 -9.21
N PHE A 285 -0.58 -6.14 -10.53
CA PHE A 285 -1.05 -7.31 -11.24
C PHE A 285 0.08 -7.88 -12.10
N THR A 286 0.25 -9.19 -12.04
CA THR A 286 1.12 -9.93 -12.95
C THR A 286 0.24 -10.79 -13.85
N ILE A 287 0.33 -10.57 -15.15
CA ILE A 287 -0.38 -11.34 -16.17
C ILE A 287 0.50 -12.50 -16.61
N TYR A 288 -0.03 -13.70 -16.48
CA TYR A 288 0.47 -14.92 -17.09
C TYR A 288 -0.52 -15.38 -18.17
N PRO A 289 -0.11 -16.28 -19.08
CA PRO A 289 -0.99 -16.82 -20.10
C PRO A 289 -2.30 -17.42 -19.58
N ASP A 290 -2.24 -18.12 -18.44
CA ASP A 290 -3.35 -18.86 -17.86
C ASP A 290 -3.98 -18.19 -16.63
N SER A 291 -3.29 -17.20 -16.06
CA SER A 291 -3.64 -16.65 -14.77
C SER A 291 -3.22 -15.19 -14.59
N ILE A 292 -3.96 -14.47 -13.75
CA ILE A 292 -3.62 -13.11 -13.32
C ILE A 292 -3.47 -13.15 -11.80
N VAL A 293 -2.30 -12.72 -11.33
CA VAL A 293 -2.01 -12.60 -9.89
C VAL A 293 -2.17 -11.14 -9.51
N ARG A 294 -2.87 -10.87 -8.39
CA ARG A 294 -3.04 -9.53 -7.84
C ARG A 294 -2.44 -9.47 -6.43
N ASN A 295 -1.59 -8.48 -6.19
CA ASN A 295 -1.15 -8.10 -4.86
C ASN A 295 -1.58 -6.65 -4.58
N GLY A 296 -2.37 -6.42 -3.52
CA GLY A 296 -2.91 -5.10 -3.21
C GLY A 296 -2.32 -4.54 -1.92
N GLU A 297 -1.73 -3.35 -1.99
CA GLU A 297 -1.16 -2.66 -0.84
C GLU A 297 -2.04 -1.47 -0.43
N PRO A 298 -2.43 -1.35 0.85
CA PRO A 298 -3.15 -0.20 1.35
C PRO A 298 -2.23 1.02 1.46
N CYS A 299 -2.68 2.18 0.97
CA CYS A 299 -1.92 3.42 1.10
C CYS A 299 -2.50 4.35 2.16
N GLY A 300 -3.82 4.32 2.36
CA GLY A 300 -4.50 5.20 3.29
C GLY A 300 -6.00 4.97 3.31
N ARG A 301 -6.64 5.43 4.37
CA ARG A 301 -8.09 5.34 4.56
C ARG A 301 -8.60 6.40 5.52
N PHE A 302 -9.85 6.81 5.36
CA PHE A 302 -10.53 7.69 6.30
C PHE A 302 -12.04 7.42 6.30
N ALA A 303 -12.72 7.85 7.36
CA ALA A 303 -14.16 7.72 7.51
C ALA A 303 -14.84 9.09 7.33
N THR A 304 -16.01 9.08 6.70
CA THR A 304 -16.97 10.18 6.65
C THR A 304 -18.31 9.71 7.19
N ASP A 305 -19.21 10.67 7.48
CA ASP A 305 -20.61 10.39 7.82
C ASP A 305 -20.78 9.43 9.00
N VAL A 306 -19.91 9.58 10.01
CA VAL A 306 -19.89 8.70 11.19
C VAL A 306 -21.05 9.04 12.12
N ASP A 307 -22.00 8.13 12.29
CA ASP A 307 -23.07 8.23 13.28
C ASP A 307 -22.54 7.90 14.68
N GLN A 308 -22.18 8.94 15.43
CA GLN A 308 -21.63 8.78 16.78
C GLN A 308 -22.66 8.31 17.80
N ALA A 309 -23.95 8.61 17.60
CA ALA A 309 -25.00 8.14 18.50
C ALA A 309 -25.16 6.63 18.37
N LEU A 310 -25.17 6.12 17.14
CA LEU A 310 -25.20 4.69 16.85
C LEU A 310 -23.92 4.00 17.35
N ALA A 311 -22.74 4.59 17.09
CA ALA A 311 -21.46 4.06 17.56
C ALA A 311 -21.44 3.90 19.08
N THR A 312 -21.88 4.93 19.81
CA THR A 312 -21.92 4.94 21.28
C THR A 312 -22.92 3.92 21.80
N LYS A 313 -24.13 3.86 21.21
CA LYS A 313 -25.20 2.95 21.64
C LYS A 313 -24.81 1.48 21.55
N TYR A 314 -24.12 1.10 20.48
CA TYR A 314 -23.70 -0.29 20.23
C TYR A 314 -22.24 -0.56 20.61
N GLU A 315 -21.59 0.38 21.31
CA GLU A 315 -20.20 0.26 21.79
C GLU A 315 -19.19 -0.03 20.66
N ILE A 316 -19.47 0.49 19.46
CA ILE A 316 -18.64 0.32 18.29
C ILE A 316 -17.58 1.43 18.29
N ASN A 317 -16.32 1.05 18.05
CA ASN A 317 -15.23 2.00 17.87
C ASN A 317 -14.85 2.09 16.38
N PRO A 318 -15.34 3.10 15.63
CA PRO A 318 -15.04 3.25 14.21
C PRO A 318 -13.54 3.37 13.94
N LYS A 319 -12.79 4.04 14.81
CA LYS A 319 -11.33 4.18 14.68
C LYS A 319 -10.65 2.82 14.75
N HIS A 320 -11.06 1.97 15.69
CA HIS A 320 -10.54 0.60 15.77
C HIS A 320 -10.87 -0.21 14.51
N ILE A 321 -12.09 -0.09 13.97
CA ILE A 321 -12.47 -0.75 12.72
C ILE A 321 -11.55 -0.31 11.58
N LEU A 322 -11.28 0.99 11.43
CA LEU A 322 -10.40 1.49 10.38
C LEU A 322 -8.96 0.98 10.54
N GLU A 323 -8.40 1.16 11.73
CA GLU A 323 -6.96 0.98 11.97
C GLU A 323 -6.54 -0.47 12.19
N ASN A 324 -7.43 -1.34 12.68
CA ASN A 324 -7.08 -2.70 13.07
C ASN A 324 -7.85 -3.74 12.26
N VAL A 325 -9.18 -3.59 12.15
CA VAL A 325 -10.03 -4.62 11.49
C VAL A 325 -9.91 -4.56 9.97
N LEU A 326 -10.06 -3.36 9.40
CA LEU A 326 -9.93 -3.17 7.96
C LEU A 326 -8.47 -3.17 7.53
N ALA A 327 -7.51 -2.88 8.42
CA ALA A 327 -6.09 -2.99 8.08
C ALA A 327 -5.71 -4.45 7.79
N ASP A 328 -6.24 -5.39 8.57
CA ASP A 328 -6.05 -6.82 8.31
C ASP A 328 -6.78 -7.28 7.02
N LEU A 329 -7.86 -6.60 6.60
CA LEU A 329 -8.53 -6.87 5.33
C LEU A 329 -7.61 -6.62 4.11
N THR A 330 -6.54 -5.85 4.31
CA THR A 330 -5.62 -5.45 3.25
C THR A 330 -4.40 -6.36 3.09
N THR A 331 -4.20 -7.31 4.00
CA THR A 331 -3.19 -8.39 3.88
C THR A 331 -3.80 -9.71 3.38
N THR A 332 -5.04 -9.67 2.90
CA THR A 332 -5.82 -10.85 2.53
C THR A 332 -5.25 -11.57 1.30
N ASP A 333 -4.96 -12.86 1.44
CA ASP A 333 -4.61 -13.77 0.35
C ASP A 333 -5.80 -13.94 -0.61
N CYS A 334 -5.70 -13.32 -1.78
CA CYS A 334 -6.56 -13.61 -2.91
C CYS A 334 -5.89 -14.66 -3.81
N ASN A 335 -6.66 -15.64 -4.27
CA ASN A 335 -6.19 -16.58 -5.28
C ASN A 335 -5.94 -15.86 -6.61
N SER A 336 -5.08 -16.42 -7.44
CA SER A 336 -4.96 -16.00 -8.83
C SER A 336 -6.30 -16.16 -9.55
N ALA A 337 -6.64 -15.19 -10.38
CA ALA A 337 -7.77 -15.29 -11.29
C ALA A 337 -7.33 -16.09 -12.53
N PRO A 338 -8.19 -16.91 -13.15
CA PRO A 338 -7.95 -17.37 -14.51
C PRO A 338 -7.76 -16.16 -15.45
N ASN A 339 -6.92 -16.30 -16.47
CA ASN A 339 -6.81 -15.32 -17.55
C ASN A 339 -7.65 -15.77 -18.75
N PRO A 340 -8.92 -15.35 -18.88
CA PRO A 340 -9.73 -15.68 -20.06
C PRO A 340 -9.36 -14.84 -21.28
N PHE A 341 -8.58 -13.77 -21.13
CA PHE A 341 -8.19 -12.84 -22.19
C PHE A 341 -6.72 -13.06 -22.56
N CYS A 342 -6.41 -14.31 -22.87
CA CYS A 342 -5.10 -14.73 -23.36
C CYS A 342 -4.78 -14.07 -24.72
N ASP A 343 -5.79 -13.90 -25.58
CA ASP A 343 -5.75 -12.89 -26.64
C ASP A 343 -6.25 -11.56 -26.04
N PRO A 344 -5.38 -10.54 -25.90
CA PRO A 344 -5.78 -9.28 -25.29
C PRO A 344 -6.80 -8.50 -26.12
N ASN A 345 -6.99 -8.86 -27.40
CA ASN A 345 -8.04 -8.28 -28.26
C ASN A 345 -9.44 -8.81 -27.92
N ASP A 346 -9.56 -9.85 -27.07
CA ASP A 346 -10.85 -10.34 -26.57
C ASP A 346 -11.41 -9.46 -25.44
N LEU A 347 -10.64 -8.50 -24.93
CA LEU A 347 -11.12 -7.53 -23.95
C LEU A 347 -12.18 -6.61 -24.55
N ARG A 348 -13.29 -6.44 -23.83
CA ARG A 348 -14.43 -5.62 -24.23
C ARG A 348 -14.87 -4.71 -23.11
N GLU A 349 -14.93 -3.42 -23.41
CA GLU A 349 -15.48 -2.42 -22.50
C GLU A 349 -16.92 -2.77 -22.09
N GLY A 350 -17.22 -2.67 -20.80
CA GLY A 350 -18.53 -2.96 -20.24
C GLY A 350 -18.85 -4.45 -20.03
N GLU A 351 -18.06 -5.37 -20.59
CA GLU A 351 -18.29 -6.82 -20.54
C GLU A 351 -17.18 -7.58 -19.82
N SER A 352 -15.91 -7.26 -20.08
CA SER A 352 -14.77 -8.01 -19.53
C SER A 352 -14.63 -7.82 -18.03
N VAL A 353 -14.53 -8.93 -17.31
CA VAL A 353 -14.41 -8.97 -15.84
C VAL A 353 -13.21 -9.82 -15.43
N ILE A 354 -12.40 -9.30 -14.49
CA ILE A 354 -11.34 -10.05 -13.82
C ILE A 354 -11.74 -10.23 -12.36
N GLY A 355 -11.97 -11.47 -11.93
CA GLY A 355 -12.47 -11.78 -10.59
C GLY A 355 -11.54 -12.66 -9.77
N PHE A 356 -11.26 -12.21 -8.55
CA PHE A 356 -10.39 -12.85 -7.58
C PHE A 356 -11.21 -13.41 -6.42
N ASP A 357 -11.03 -14.70 -6.13
CA ASP A 357 -11.61 -15.32 -4.94
C ASP A 357 -10.65 -15.14 -3.77
N CYS A 358 -11.14 -14.53 -2.70
CA CYS A 358 -10.35 -14.07 -1.57
C CYS A 358 -10.90 -14.61 -0.25
N TYR A 359 -10.05 -14.70 0.77
CA TYR A 359 -10.44 -15.13 2.11
C TYR A 359 -10.13 -14.07 3.13
N TYR A 360 -11.15 -13.40 3.67
CA TYR A 360 -10.93 -12.43 4.72
C TYR A 360 -10.59 -13.13 6.04
N THR A 361 -9.37 -12.91 6.54
CA THR A 361 -8.90 -13.41 7.83
C THR A 361 -8.52 -12.27 8.75
N ILE A 362 -8.90 -12.37 10.01
CA ILE A 362 -8.51 -11.41 11.05
C ILE A 362 -7.86 -12.23 12.15
N SER A 363 -6.52 -12.18 12.18
CA SER A 363 -5.68 -12.79 13.22
C SER A 363 -6.34 -13.95 14.02
N THR A 364 -6.46 -13.83 15.35
CA THR A 364 -6.92 -14.89 16.27
C THR A 364 -8.43 -15.15 16.29
N GLU A 365 -9.23 -14.43 15.51
CA GLU A 365 -10.70 -14.44 15.66
C GLU A 365 -11.43 -14.75 14.36
N ASN A 366 -11.30 -16.00 13.91
CA ASN A 366 -12.16 -16.60 12.90
C ASN A 366 -13.18 -17.54 13.55
N LEU A 367 -13.74 -17.17 14.71
CA LEU A 367 -14.65 -18.01 15.51
C LEU A 367 -14.12 -19.45 15.77
N GLY A 368 -12.80 -19.66 15.73
CA GLY A 368 -12.16 -20.98 15.83
C GLY A 368 -12.28 -21.89 14.59
N ILE A 369 -12.71 -21.37 13.43
CA ILE A 369 -13.06 -22.17 12.23
C ILE A 369 -11.82 -22.52 11.37
N GLY A 370 -10.64 -21.97 11.68
CA GLY A 370 -9.37 -22.31 11.03
C GLY A 370 -9.21 -21.86 9.57
N ARG A 371 -10.16 -21.09 9.02
CA ARG A 371 -10.09 -20.37 7.72
C ARG A 371 -10.95 -19.10 7.77
N GLY A 372 -10.67 -18.15 6.86
CA GLY A 372 -11.38 -16.88 6.70
C GLY A 372 -12.75 -16.93 6.03
N TYR A 373 -13.43 -15.79 6.02
CA TYR A 373 -14.71 -15.60 5.32
C TYR A 373 -14.46 -15.45 3.82
N PRO A 374 -15.05 -16.32 2.97
CA PRO A 374 -14.84 -16.25 1.52
C PRO A 374 -15.60 -15.06 0.93
N TYR A 375 -14.95 -14.30 0.05
CA TYR A 375 -15.58 -13.29 -0.77
C TYR A 375 -14.92 -13.23 -2.15
N ARG A 376 -15.64 -12.66 -3.13
CA ARG A 376 -15.12 -12.46 -4.48
C ARG A 376 -15.02 -10.97 -4.75
N LYS A 377 -13.85 -10.52 -5.20
CA LYS A 377 -13.64 -9.16 -5.67
C LYS A 377 -13.37 -9.19 -7.16
N ALA A 378 -14.22 -8.53 -7.93
CA ALA A 378 -14.12 -8.52 -9.38
C ALA A 378 -14.12 -7.10 -9.93
N PHE A 379 -13.31 -6.87 -10.96
CA PHE A 379 -13.21 -5.60 -11.66
C PHE A 379 -13.73 -5.76 -13.07
N LYS A 380 -14.63 -4.87 -13.47
CA LYS A 380 -15.16 -4.78 -14.82
C LYS A 380 -14.45 -3.67 -15.59
N LEU A 381 -14.04 -3.97 -16.83
CA LEU A 381 -13.45 -2.99 -17.73
C LEU A 381 -14.53 -1.97 -18.10
N ILE A 382 -14.25 -0.69 -17.87
CA ILE A 382 -15.16 0.41 -18.23
C ILE A 382 -14.67 1.13 -19.48
N LYS A 383 -13.36 1.35 -19.55
CA LYS A 383 -12.74 2.00 -20.69
C LYS A 383 -11.33 1.46 -20.88
N GLN A 384 -10.99 1.08 -22.10
CA GLN A 384 -9.68 0.67 -22.54
C GLN A 384 -8.96 1.86 -23.17
N ASN A 385 -7.65 1.96 -22.97
CA ASN A 385 -6.84 2.99 -23.61
C ASN A 385 -6.29 2.53 -24.96
N TYR A 386 -5.95 1.25 -25.06
CA TYR A 386 -5.43 0.62 -26.28
C TYR A 386 -6.28 -0.59 -26.61
N SER A 387 -7.03 -0.51 -27.71
CA SER A 387 -7.84 -1.61 -28.25
C SER A 387 -7.34 -1.98 -29.64
N ASP A 388 -7.60 -3.22 -30.04
CA ASP A 388 -7.45 -3.77 -31.39
C ASP A 388 -6.01 -3.84 -31.94
N ASN A 389 -5.75 -4.88 -32.74
CA ASN A 389 -4.48 -5.10 -33.46
C ASN A 389 -3.23 -5.28 -32.58
N LEU A 390 -3.41 -5.70 -31.33
CA LEU A 390 -2.29 -6.14 -30.50
C LEU A 390 -1.83 -7.53 -30.94
N LEU A 391 -0.56 -7.68 -31.35
CA LEU A 391 -0.03 -8.90 -31.97
C LEU A 391 0.47 -9.97 -30.99
N CYS A 392 0.32 -9.71 -29.71
CA CYS A 392 0.66 -10.55 -28.57
C CYS A 392 -0.46 -11.57 -28.35
N ALA A 393 -0.20 -12.83 -28.65
CA ALA A 393 -1.01 -13.94 -28.15
C ALA A 393 -0.15 -14.75 -27.17
N CYS A 394 -0.78 -15.49 -26.27
CA CYS A 394 -0.03 -16.49 -25.50
C CYS A 394 0.68 -17.44 -26.47
N GLY A 395 1.99 -17.64 -26.28
CA GLY A 395 2.76 -18.58 -27.07
C GLY A 395 2.09 -19.95 -27.10
N GLN A 396 2.07 -20.57 -28.28
CA GLN A 396 1.75 -21.98 -28.45
C GLN A 396 2.76 -22.88 -27.74
#